data_AF-A0A242MBL3-F1
#
_entry.id   AF-A0A242MBL3-F1
#
_cell.length_a   1.000
_cell.length_b   1.000
_cell.length_c   1.000
_cell.angle_alpha   90.00
_cell.angle_beta   90.00
_cell.angle_gamma   90.00
#
_symmetry.space_group_name_H-M   'P 1'
#
loop_
_entity.id
_entity.type
_entity.pdbx_description
1 polymer ?
#
loop_
_entity_poly.entity_id
_entity_poly.type
_entity_poly.pdbx_seq_one_letter_code
_entity_poly.pdbx_strand_id
1 'polypeptide(L)'
;MLLAVQNGMQINDVASLLSPAIVIFIGGTTEWKEATAQAWGYVARRRHCHLHVGRVNSARRIRICAAAGADSFDGSGVSRYAKALPRLDRATRQGDMFAAADDSLEKAQRATAQLFL
;
A
#
# COMPACT_ATOMS: atom_id res chain seq x y z
N MET A 1 7.37 -3.68 -14.82
CA MET A 1 6.80 -4.99 -14.45
C MET A 1 6.07 -4.85 -13.12
N LEU A 2 5.01 -5.63 -12.87
CA LEU A 2 4.24 -5.61 -11.61
C LEU A 2 4.56 -6.85 -10.78
N LEU A 3 4.92 -6.67 -9.51
CA LEU A 3 5.11 -7.74 -8.54
C LEU A 3 3.97 -7.70 -7.53
N ALA A 4 3.06 -8.67 -7.61
CA ALA A 4 1.97 -8.79 -6.66
C ALA A 4 2.46 -9.39 -5.34
N VAL A 5 2.26 -8.66 -4.24
CA VAL A 5 2.46 -9.15 -2.87
C VAL A 5 1.11 -9.46 -2.24
N GLN A 6 1.02 -10.58 -1.52
CA GLN A 6 -0.21 -11.16 -1.00
C GLN A 6 -0.05 -11.58 0.47
N ASN A 7 -1.16 -11.99 1.10
CA ASN A 7 -1.18 -12.56 2.45
C ASN A 7 -0.03 -13.56 2.67
N GLY A 8 0.68 -13.39 3.79
CA GLY A 8 1.78 -14.28 4.15
C GLY A 8 3.08 -14.03 3.38
N MET A 9 3.22 -12.93 2.63
CA MET A 9 4.51 -12.53 2.07
C MET A 9 5.23 -11.54 2.98
N GLN A 10 6.53 -11.77 3.14
CA GLN A 10 7.48 -10.91 3.82
C GLN A 10 8.33 -10.12 2.83
N ILE A 11 8.87 -9.00 3.29
CA ILE A 11 9.78 -8.16 2.49
C ILE A 11 10.97 -8.98 1.95
N ASN A 12 11.51 -9.89 2.76
CA ASN A 12 12.69 -10.67 2.41
C ASN A 12 12.41 -11.66 1.26
N ASP A 13 11.17 -12.13 1.10
CA ASP A 13 10.78 -13.06 0.04
C ASP A 13 10.97 -12.46 -1.35
N VAL A 14 10.91 -11.13 -1.45
CA VAL A 14 10.95 -10.40 -2.72
C VAL A 14 12.11 -9.41 -2.82
N ALA A 15 12.93 -9.28 -1.78
CA ALA A 15 13.93 -8.21 -1.66
C ALA A 15 14.95 -8.18 -2.80
N SER A 16 15.31 -9.33 -3.38
CA SER A 16 16.25 -9.42 -4.51
C SER A 16 15.63 -8.97 -5.84
N LEU A 17 14.31 -8.95 -5.94
CA LEU A 17 13.57 -8.57 -7.15
C LEU A 17 13.33 -7.06 -7.22
N LEU A 18 13.39 -6.36 -6.09
CA LEU A 18 13.02 -4.95 -5.99
C LEU A 18 14.07 -4.02 -6.59
N SER A 19 13.64 -3.22 -7.56
CA SER A 19 14.42 -2.23 -8.28
C SER A 19 13.49 -1.13 -8.82
N PRO A 20 14.03 0.00 -9.33
CA PRO A 20 13.21 1.06 -9.91
C PRO A 20 12.29 0.63 -11.07
N ALA A 21 12.58 -0.50 -11.73
CA ALA A 21 11.76 -1.03 -12.83
C ALA A 21 10.51 -1.81 -12.36
N ILE A 22 10.34 -1.97 -11.04
CA ILE A 22 9.25 -2.74 -10.42
C ILE A 22 8.20 -1.81 -9.82
N VAL A 23 6.94 -2.19 -10.05
CA VAL A 23 5.80 -1.72 -9.29
C VAL A 23 5.42 -2.82 -8.30
N ILE A 24 5.48 -2.52 -7.00
CA ILE A 24 4.94 -3.39 -5.95
C ILE A 24 3.42 -3.21 -5.96
N PHE A 25 2.69 -4.30 -6.15
CA PHE A 25 1.23 -4.33 -6.09
C PHE A 25 0.77 -5.01 -4.82
N ILE A 26 0.23 -4.24 -3.88
CA ILE A 26 -0.33 -4.80 -2.65
C ILE A 26 -1.73 -5.35 -2.93
N GLY A 27 -1.83 -6.68 -2.97
CA GLY A 27 -3.08 -7.42 -3.02
C GLY A 27 -3.54 -7.89 -1.63
N GLY A 28 -4.40 -8.90 -1.61
CA GLY A 28 -4.71 -9.64 -0.38
C GLY A 28 -5.96 -9.17 0.33
N THR A 29 -6.15 -9.68 1.55
CA THR A 29 -7.28 -9.31 2.41
C THR A 29 -7.20 -7.83 2.82
N THR A 30 -8.33 -7.29 3.29
CA THR A 30 -8.36 -5.90 3.75
C THR A 30 -7.41 -5.72 4.93
N GLU A 31 -7.51 -6.63 5.88
CA GLU A 31 -6.82 -6.63 7.16
C GLU A 31 -5.31 -6.67 6.92
N TRP A 32 -4.86 -7.55 6.02
CA TRP A 32 -3.46 -7.67 5.68
C TRP A 32 -2.91 -6.42 4.99
N LYS A 33 -3.65 -5.87 4.01
CA LYS A 33 -3.24 -4.63 3.33
C LYS A 33 -3.09 -3.48 4.29
N GLU A 34 -4.09 -3.27 5.13
CA GLU A 34 -4.11 -2.14 6.04
C GLU A 34 -3.02 -2.24 7.11
N ALA A 35 -2.70 -3.46 7.56
CA ALA A 35 -1.63 -3.70 8.50
C ALA A 35 -0.22 -3.61 7.89
N THR A 36 -0.05 -3.92 6.60
CA THR A 36 1.27 -4.00 5.95
C THR A 36 1.59 -2.89 4.96
N ALA A 37 0.62 -2.06 4.55
CA ALA A 37 0.83 -1.04 3.52
C ALA A 37 2.00 -0.11 3.82
N GLN A 38 2.15 0.30 5.09
CA GLN A 38 3.27 1.12 5.54
C GLN A 38 4.63 0.44 5.34
N ALA A 39 4.72 -0.85 5.68
CA ALA A 39 5.95 -1.62 5.52
C ALA A 39 6.35 -1.75 4.05
N TRP A 40 5.39 -2.03 3.17
CA TRP A 40 5.62 -2.10 1.74
C TRP A 40 5.97 -0.74 1.13
N GLY A 41 5.33 0.34 1.60
CA GLY A 41 5.66 1.71 1.19
C GLY A 41 7.05 2.15 1.62
N TYR A 42 7.47 1.80 2.83
CA TYR A 42 8.84 1.99 3.29
C TYR A 42 9.86 1.34 2.33
N VAL A 43 9.67 0.06 2.00
CA VAL A 43 10.60 -0.67 1.13
C VAL A 43 10.56 -0.14 -0.30
N ALA A 44 9.37 0.19 -0.83
CA ALA A 44 9.21 0.78 -2.14
C ALA A 44 10.06 2.05 -2.27
N ARG A 45 9.96 2.97 -1.30
CA ARG A 45 10.76 4.20 -1.25
C ARG A 45 12.26 3.92 -1.18
N ARG A 46 12.68 3.01 -0.30
CA ARG A 46 14.09 2.63 -0.12
C ARG A 46 14.71 1.99 -1.36
N ARG A 47 13.91 1.32 -2.19
CA ARG A 47 14.33 0.65 -3.42
C ARG A 47 13.97 1.42 -4.69
N HIS A 48 13.40 2.61 -4.52
CA HIS A 48 12.87 3.46 -5.60
C HIS A 48 11.86 2.73 -6.51
N CYS A 49 11.13 1.75 -5.96
CA CYS A 49 10.02 1.11 -6.65
C CYS A 49 8.78 1.99 -6.59
N HIS A 50 7.89 1.84 -7.56
CA HIS A 50 6.52 2.34 -7.43
C HIS A 50 5.68 1.41 -6.55
N LEU A 51 4.68 1.96 -5.87
CA LEU A 51 3.72 1.25 -5.03
C LEU A 51 2.30 1.47 -5.54
N HIS A 52 1.60 0.37 -5.80
CA HIS A 52 0.18 0.35 -6.14
C HIS A 52 -0.60 -0.48 -5.13
N VAL A 53 -1.78 -0.01 -4.69
CA VAL A 53 -2.64 -0.74 -3.76
C VAL A 53 -3.97 -1.12 -4.41
N GLY A 54 -4.27 -2.42 -4.44
CA GLY A 54 -5.50 -2.92 -5.06
C GLY A 54 -6.75 -2.78 -4.18
N ARG A 55 -7.94 -2.68 -4.77
CA ARG A 55 -9.27 -2.73 -4.09
C ARG A 55 -9.45 -1.71 -2.94
N VAL A 56 -9.14 -0.46 -3.22
CA VAL A 56 -9.31 0.71 -2.34
C VAL A 56 -10.67 1.36 -2.60
N ASN A 57 -11.69 0.89 -1.89
CA ASN A 57 -13.09 1.33 -2.06
C ASN A 57 -13.63 2.16 -0.88
N SER A 58 -12.75 2.69 -0.02
CA SER A 58 -13.15 3.45 1.17
C SER A 58 -12.22 4.63 1.43
N ALA A 59 -12.77 5.73 1.97
CA ALA A 59 -11.99 6.90 2.34
C ALA A 59 -10.89 6.57 3.35
N ARG A 60 -11.15 5.63 4.27
CA ARG A 60 -10.14 5.17 5.22
C ARG A 60 -8.96 4.51 4.52
N ARG A 61 -9.20 3.66 3.53
CA ARG A 61 -8.10 3.00 2.77
C ARG A 61 -7.34 3.97 1.88
N ILE A 62 -8.01 4.99 1.31
CA ILE A 62 -7.32 6.06 0.59
C ILE A 62 -6.32 6.76 1.51
N ARG A 63 -6.71 7.07 2.76
CA ARG A 63 -5.78 7.66 3.74
C ARG A 63 -4.64 6.72 4.10
N ILE A 64 -4.89 5.42 4.22
CA ILE A 64 -3.81 4.43 4.44
C ILE A 64 -2.84 4.41 3.25
N CYS A 65 -3.34 4.50 2.01
CA CYS A 65 -2.49 4.59 0.82
C CYS A 65 -1.65 5.87 0.82
N ALA A 66 -2.26 7.01 1.17
CA ALA A 66 -1.56 8.28 1.29
C ALA A 66 -0.46 8.21 2.36
N ALA A 67 -0.79 7.68 3.54
CA ALA A 67 0.15 7.49 4.65
C ALA A 67 1.30 6.55 4.28
N ALA A 68 1.03 5.49 3.50
CA ALA A 68 2.06 4.57 3.02
C ALA A 68 2.94 5.16 1.90
N GLY A 69 2.57 6.31 1.33
CA GLY A 69 3.22 6.89 0.17
C GLY A 69 2.96 6.10 -1.11
N ALA A 70 1.77 5.52 -1.28
CA ALA A 70 1.42 4.83 -2.51
C ALA A 70 1.33 5.79 -3.69
N ASP A 71 1.96 5.44 -4.82
CA ASP A 71 1.91 6.22 -6.06
C ASP A 71 0.54 6.13 -6.73
N SER A 72 -0.15 5.00 -6.55
CA SER A 72 -1.47 4.78 -7.13
C SER A 72 -2.27 3.74 -6.35
N PHE A 73 -3.59 3.73 -6.57
CA PHE A 73 -4.48 2.69 -6.10
C PHE A 73 -5.65 2.52 -7.06
N ASP A 74 -6.31 1.36 -7.02
CA ASP A 74 -7.51 1.10 -7.80
C ASP A 74 -8.70 0.68 -6.94
N GLY A 75 -9.91 0.75 -7.50
CA GLY A 75 -11.12 0.32 -6.82
C GLY A 75 -12.36 0.47 -7.69
N SER A 76 -13.22 -0.55 -7.72
CA SER A 76 -14.46 -0.56 -8.50
C SER A 76 -15.63 0.19 -7.83
N GLY A 77 -15.43 0.74 -6.63
CA GLY A 77 -16.48 1.37 -5.83
C GLY A 77 -17.12 2.57 -6.53
N VAL A 78 -16.32 3.46 -7.14
CA VAL A 78 -16.83 4.62 -7.87
C VAL A 78 -17.42 4.25 -9.23
N SER A 79 -16.88 3.22 -9.88
CA SER A 79 -17.40 2.73 -11.17
C SER A 79 -18.76 2.04 -11.04
N ARG A 80 -19.03 1.41 -9.89
CA ARG A 80 -20.30 0.71 -9.62
C ARG A 80 -21.32 1.58 -8.89
N TYR A 81 -20.86 2.50 -8.04
CA TYR A 81 -21.74 3.27 -7.15
C TYR A 81 -21.35 4.76 -7.19
N ALA A 82 -21.99 5.51 -8.08
CA ALA A 82 -21.75 6.96 -8.23
C ALA A 82 -21.85 7.73 -6.90
N LYS A 83 -22.74 7.32 -5.99
CA LYS A 83 -22.88 7.91 -4.65
C LYS A 83 -21.61 7.87 -3.79
N ALA A 84 -20.68 6.96 -4.09
CA ALA A 84 -19.41 6.87 -3.38
C ALA A 84 -18.42 7.98 -3.80
N LEU A 85 -18.56 8.53 -5.00
CA LEU A 85 -17.59 9.45 -5.61
C LEU A 85 -17.29 10.67 -4.74
N PRO A 86 -18.27 11.46 -4.23
CA PRO A 86 -17.95 12.67 -3.47
C PRO A 86 -17.11 12.39 -2.21
N ARG A 87 -17.39 11.27 -1.53
CA ARG A 87 -16.66 10.88 -0.32
C ARG A 87 -15.24 10.41 -0.62
N LEU A 88 -15.05 9.68 -1.73
CA LEU A 88 -13.75 9.16 -2.11
C LEU A 88 -12.86 10.24 -2.74
N ASP A 89 -13.41 11.11 -3.59
CA ASP A 89 -12.71 12.26 -4.15
C ASP A 89 -12.20 13.22 -3.07
N ARG A 90 -13.02 13.51 -2.04
CA ARG A 90 -12.54 14.32 -0.91
C ARG A 90 -11.35 13.67 -0.19
N ALA A 91 -11.30 12.34 -0.10
CA ALA A 91 -10.20 11.65 0.55
C ALA A 91 -8.91 11.67 -0.30
N THR A 92 -8.99 11.71 -1.64
CA THR A 92 -7.80 11.79 -2.50
C THR A 92 -7.13 13.17 -2.45
N ARG A 93 -7.90 14.22 -2.10
CA ARG A 93 -7.41 15.58 -1.92
C ARG A 93 -6.75 15.82 -0.55
N GLN A 94 -6.76 14.83 0.34
CA GLN A 94 -6.13 14.90 1.65
C GLN A 94 -4.81 14.13 1.60
N GLY A 95 -3.71 14.85 1.36
CA GLY A 95 -2.37 14.28 1.50
C GLY A 95 -2.04 13.95 2.96
N ASP A 96 -1.04 13.11 3.16
CA ASP A 96 -0.47 12.83 4.48
C ASP A 96 0.90 13.53 4.60
N MET A 97 1.01 14.47 5.54
CA MET A 97 2.25 15.23 5.78
C MET A 97 3.39 14.37 6.33
N PHE A 98 3.07 13.20 6.87
CA PHE A 98 4.00 12.25 7.48
C PHE A 98 4.20 11.00 6.61
N ALA A 99 3.72 10.99 5.35
CA ALA A 99 3.91 9.86 4.44
C ALA A 99 5.39 9.48 4.21
N ALA A 100 6.30 10.41 4.50
CA ALA A 100 7.75 10.23 4.39
C ALA A 100 8.46 10.12 5.76
N ALA A 101 7.72 10.04 6.87
CA ALA A 101 8.31 9.92 8.20
C ALA A 101 9.12 8.62 8.30
N ASP A 102 10.24 8.69 9.02
CA ASP A 102 11.27 7.66 9.04
C ASP A 102 10.77 6.42 9.81
N ASP A 103 10.34 5.40 9.08
CA ASP A 103 10.03 4.08 9.61
C ASP A 103 11.27 3.18 9.49
N SER A 104 11.60 2.41 10.53
CA SER A 104 12.78 1.52 10.47
C SER A 104 12.50 0.23 9.68
N LEU A 105 13.54 -0.32 9.02
CA LEU A 105 13.43 -1.60 8.28
C LEU A 105 12.93 -2.74 9.18
N GLU A 106 13.37 -2.78 10.44
CA GLU A 106 12.89 -3.79 11.39
C GLU A 106 11.39 -3.67 11.66
N LYS A 107 10.87 -2.45 11.80
CA LYS A 107 9.44 -2.21 12.00
C LYS A 107 8.65 -2.69 10.78
N ALA A 108 9.15 -2.41 9.57
CA ALA A 108 8.57 -2.89 8.33
C ALA A 108 8.55 -4.43 8.25
N GLN A 109 9.68 -5.09 8.53
CA GLN A 109 9.77 -6.55 8.53
C GLN A 109 8.84 -7.19 9.58
N ARG A 110 8.81 -6.65 10.81
CA ARG A 110 7.91 -7.10 11.89
C ARG A 110 6.44 -7.02 11.49
N ALA A 111 6.02 -5.91 10.85
CA ALA A 111 4.64 -5.74 10.40
C ALA A 111 4.22 -6.79 9.36
N THR A 112 5.12 -7.16 8.45
CA THR A 112 4.83 -8.25 7.50
C THR A 112 4.89 -9.65 8.12
N ALA A 113 5.64 -9.83 9.22
CA ALA A 113 5.82 -11.11 9.91
C ALA A 113 4.74 -11.41 10.98
N GLN A 114 4.07 -10.41 11.55
CA GLN A 114 3.07 -10.62 12.61
C GLN A 114 1.73 -11.19 12.13
N LEU A 115 1.47 -11.23 10.82
CA LEU A 115 0.21 -11.72 10.24
C LEU A 115 0.24 -13.20 9.84
N PHE A 116 1.15 -13.97 10.44
CA PHE A 116 1.31 -15.42 10.26
C PHE A 116 0.71 -16.26 11.41
N LEU A 117 0.06 -15.62 12.38
CA LEU A 117 -0.66 -16.23 13.50
C LEU A 117 -2.15 -15.88 13.41
#